data_AF-A0A1Z4IA44-F1
#
_entry.id   AF-A0A1Z4IA44-F1
#
_cell.length_a   1.000
_cell.length_b   1.000
_cell.length_c   1.000
_cell.angle_alpha   90.00
_cell.angle_beta   90.00
_cell.angle_gamma   90.00
#
_symmetry.space_group_name_H-M   'P 1'
#
loop_
_entity.id
_entity.type
_entity.pdbx_description
1 polymer ?
#
loop_
_entity_poly.entity_id
_entity_poly.type
_entity_poly.pdbx_seq_one_letter_code
_entity_poly.pdbx_strand_id
1 'polypeptide(L)'
;MLLTITTTHSPATELGYLLHKHPDRFHSFSLSYGKAHVFYPEANDERCTAALLLDVDPVKLVRGRGATLAQYVSDRPYVASSFMSVAIAQVFSTALGGRSKD
;
A
#
# COMPACT_ATOMS: atom_id res chain seq x y z
N MET A 1 1.92 -4.01 7.92
CA MET A 1 0.64 -3.27 8.13
C MET A 1 -0.18 -3.24 6.84
N LEU A 2 -1.52 -3.26 6.90
CA LEU A 2 -2.43 -3.44 5.74
C LEU A 2 -3.51 -2.34 5.64
N LEU A 3 -3.74 -1.80 4.44
CA LEU A 3 -4.93 -1.01 4.09
C LEU A 3 -5.71 -1.75 2.99
N THR A 4 -7.03 -1.86 3.15
CA THR A 4 -7.92 -2.42 2.11
C THR A 4 -9.00 -1.43 1.73
N ILE A 5 -9.30 -1.36 0.43
CA ILE A 5 -10.39 -0.55 -0.12
C ILE A 5 -11.27 -1.52 -0.92
N THR A 6 -12.55 -1.58 -0.57
CA THR A 6 -13.51 -2.46 -1.21
C THR A 6 -14.62 -1.64 -1.84
N THR A 7 -15.04 -2.04 -3.05
CA THR A 7 -16.27 -1.57 -3.67
C THR A 7 -17.14 -2.75 -4.05
N THR A 8 -18.46 -2.52 -4.06
CA THR A 8 -19.49 -3.41 -4.60
C THR A 8 -20.31 -2.70 -5.68
N HIS A 9 -19.78 -1.61 -6.24
CA HIS A 9 -20.32 -1.01 -7.46
C HIS A 9 -20.19 -2.00 -8.61
N SER A 10 -21.01 -1.91 -9.66
CA SER A 10 -20.96 -2.85 -10.79
C SER A 10 -20.63 -2.11 -12.09
N PRO A 11 -19.57 -2.50 -12.83
CA PRO A 11 -18.66 -3.61 -12.50
C PRO A 11 -17.64 -3.24 -11.41
N ALA A 12 -17.49 -4.08 -10.37
CA ALA A 12 -16.63 -3.72 -9.22
C ALA A 12 -15.15 -3.64 -9.60
N THR A 13 -14.75 -4.35 -10.66
CA THR A 13 -13.39 -4.34 -11.22
C THR A 13 -12.95 -2.95 -11.69
N GLU A 14 -13.86 -1.99 -11.85
CA GLU A 14 -13.53 -0.57 -12.11
C GLU A 14 -12.65 0.07 -11.04
N LEU A 15 -12.62 -0.49 -9.84
CA LEU A 15 -11.66 -0.11 -8.80
C LEU A 15 -10.20 -0.16 -9.29
N GLY A 16 -9.87 -1.08 -10.21
CA GLY A 16 -8.55 -1.17 -10.83
C GLY A 16 -8.18 0.08 -11.63
N TYR A 17 -9.13 0.60 -12.41
CA TYR A 17 -8.96 1.83 -13.19
C TYR A 17 -8.84 3.05 -12.29
N LEU A 18 -9.75 3.17 -11.30
CA LEU A 18 -9.74 4.28 -10.34
C LEU A 18 -8.40 4.38 -9.58
N LEU A 19 -7.82 3.24 -9.18
CA LEU A 19 -6.55 3.19 -8.45
C LEU A 19 -5.31 3.12 -9.35
N HIS A 20 -5.48 3.02 -10.67
CA HIS A 20 -4.42 2.77 -11.66
C HIS A 20 -3.55 1.57 -11.30
N LYS A 21 -4.19 0.47 -10.89
CA LYS A 21 -3.54 -0.81 -10.59
C LYS A 21 -4.38 -1.93 -11.18
N HIS A 22 -3.76 -2.75 -12.01
CA HIS A 22 -4.48 -3.84 -12.68
C HIS A 22 -4.75 -4.96 -11.66
N PRO A 23 -5.99 -5.47 -11.52
CA PRO A 23 -6.31 -6.50 -10.54
C PRO A 23 -5.44 -7.77 -10.66
N ASP A 24 -5.18 -8.22 -11.88
CA ASP A 24 -4.36 -9.42 -12.14
C ASP A 24 -2.85 -9.23 -11.97
N ARG A 25 -2.39 -8.06 -11.54
CA ARG A 25 -0.97 -7.76 -11.39
C ARG A 25 -0.60 -7.50 -9.94
N PHE A 26 0.36 -8.26 -9.45
CA PHE A 26 1.04 -7.93 -8.20
C PHE A 26 2.04 -6.79 -8.43
N HIS A 27 1.85 -5.69 -7.72
CA HIS A 27 2.71 -4.51 -7.82
C HIS A 27 3.58 -4.37 -6.56
N SER A 28 4.86 -4.04 -6.74
CA SER A 28 5.79 -3.76 -5.64
C SER A 28 6.51 -2.44 -5.88
N PHE A 29 6.61 -1.63 -4.82
CA PHE A 29 7.20 -0.30 -4.86
C PHE A 29 8.25 -0.17 -3.76
N SER A 30 9.41 0.40 -4.08
CA SER A 30 10.45 0.69 -3.09
C SER A 30 10.12 1.96 -2.31
N LEU A 31 10.31 1.89 -0.99
CA LEU A 31 10.17 3.00 -0.04
C LEU A 31 11.49 3.21 0.69
N SER A 32 11.66 4.38 1.31
CA SER A 32 12.87 4.67 2.11
C SER A 32 13.05 3.68 3.26
N TYR A 33 11.95 3.20 3.84
CA TYR A 33 11.90 2.30 5.01
C TYR A 33 11.48 0.85 4.68
N GLY A 34 11.43 0.46 3.39
CA GLY A 34 11.03 -0.90 3.00
C GLY A 34 10.38 -0.95 1.63
N LYS A 35 9.28 -1.69 1.50
CA LYS A 35 8.47 -1.80 0.29
C LYS A 35 6.98 -1.62 0.59
N ALA A 36 6.24 -1.28 -0.45
CA ALA A 36 4.79 -1.38 -0.48
C ALA A 36 4.36 -2.34 -1.58
N HIS A 37 3.36 -3.17 -1.28
CA HIS A 37 2.78 -4.11 -2.21
C HIS A 37 1.32 -3.75 -2.47
N VAL A 38 0.91 -3.76 -3.74
CA VAL A 38 -0.51 -3.67 -4.12
C VAL A 38 -0.93 -4.92 -4.85
N PHE A 39 -2.05 -5.48 -4.38
CA PHE A 39 -2.68 -6.66 -4.96
C PHE A 39 -4.17 -6.66 -4.67
N TYR A 40 -4.91 -7.51 -5.38
CA TYR A 40 -6.36 -7.59 -5.26
C TYR A 40 -6.72 -8.97 -4.73
N PRO A 41 -6.98 -9.14 -3.41
CA PRO A 41 -7.40 -10.43 -2.86
C PRO A 41 -8.76 -10.91 -3.40
N GLU A 42 -9.58 -10.00 -3.94
CA GLU A 42 -10.86 -10.30 -4.56
C GLU A 42 -11.11 -9.31 -5.70
N ALA A 43 -11.43 -9.82 -6.90
CA ALA A 43 -11.77 -9.01 -8.06
C ALA A 43 -12.75 -9.79 -8.94
N ASN A 44 -14.05 -9.54 -8.75
CA ASN A 44 -15.13 -10.02 -9.60
C ASN A 44 -16.11 -8.86 -9.87
N ASP A 45 -17.16 -9.11 -10.66
CA ASP A 45 -18.10 -8.05 -11.08
C ASP A 45 -18.96 -7.49 -9.94
N GLU A 46 -19.15 -8.26 -8.87
CA GLU A 46 -19.98 -7.92 -7.71
C GLU A 46 -19.19 -7.23 -6.59
N ARG A 47 -17.91 -7.59 -6.45
CA ARG A 47 -17.03 -7.11 -5.40
C ARG A 47 -15.57 -7.10 -5.84
N CYS A 48 -14.92 -5.98 -5.56
CA CYS A 48 -13.50 -5.81 -5.80
C CYS A 48 -12.84 -5.17 -4.58
N THR A 49 -11.74 -5.77 -4.12
CA THR A 49 -10.96 -5.30 -2.98
C THR A 49 -9.52 -5.11 -3.40
N ALA A 50 -9.02 -3.89 -3.28
CA ALA A 50 -7.59 -3.58 -3.40
C ALA A 50 -6.94 -3.61 -2.01
N ALA A 51 -5.73 -4.15 -1.93
CA ALA A 51 -4.92 -4.19 -0.72
C ALA A 51 -3.59 -3.44 -0.95
N LEU A 52 -3.22 -2.57 -0.01
CA LEU A 52 -1.91 -1.95 0.11
C LEU A 52 -1.23 -2.48 1.38
N LEU A 53 -0.20 -3.29 1.21
CA LEU A 53 0.56 -3.90 2.30
C LEU A 53 1.93 -3.23 2.43
N LEU A 54 2.27 -2.77 3.63
CA LEU A 54 3.61 -2.29 3.96
C LEU A 54 4.48 -3.44 4.45
N ASP A 55 5.60 -3.64 3.76
CA ASP A 55 6.71 -4.52 4.13
C ASP A 55 7.87 -3.64 4.59
N VAL A 56 7.86 -3.29 5.87
CA VAL A 56 8.84 -2.37 6.48
C VAL A 56 10.08 -3.17 6.88
N ASP A 57 11.27 -2.67 6.52
CA ASP A 57 12.54 -3.24 6.95
C ASP A 57 12.94 -2.60 8.30
N PRO A 58 12.80 -3.31 9.43
CA PRO A 58 13.08 -2.75 10.75
C PRO A 58 14.57 -2.44 10.94
N VAL A 59 15.47 -3.15 10.27
CA VAL A 59 16.91 -2.94 10.37
C VAL A 59 17.31 -1.69 9.60
N LYS A 60 16.81 -1.52 8.38
CA LYS A 60 17.04 -0.32 7.57
C LYS A 60 16.46 0.93 8.24
N LEU A 61 15.35 0.79 8.97
CA LEU A 61 14.69 1.90 9.66
C LEU A 61 15.55 2.52 10.78
N VAL A 62 16.47 1.75 11.37
CA VAL A 62 17.26 2.17 12.54
C VAL A 62 18.76 2.21 12.30
N ARG A 63 19.23 1.75 11.13
CA ARG A 63 20.65 1.77 10.78
C ARG A 63 21.19 3.22 10.71
N GLY A 64 22.08 3.57 11.66
CA GLY A 64 22.73 4.88 11.75
C GLY A 64 23.57 5.04 13.04
N ARG A 65 24.27 6.18 13.21
CA ARG A 65 25.00 6.50 14.45
C ARG A 65 24.00 6.87 15.55
N GLY A 66 24.06 6.19 16.70
CA GLY A 66 23.17 6.44 17.84
C GLY A 66 22.01 5.45 18.01
N ALA A 67 22.03 4.32 17.30
CA ALA A 67 20.99 3.31 17.41
C ALA A 67 21.00 2.63 18.80
N THR A 68 19.88 2.68 19.53
CA THR A 68 19.72 1.98 20.82
C THR A 68 18.94 0.68 20.63
N LEU A 69 19.08 -0.29 21.54
CA LEU A 69 18.39 -1.58 21.45
C LEU A 69 16.86 -1.44 21.32
N ALA A 70 16.28 -0.45 22.02
CA ALA A 70 14.85 -0.12 21.96
C ALA A 70 14.37 0.35 20.58
N GLN A 71 15.27 0.74 19.68
CA GLN A 71 14.89 1.13 18.32
C GLN A 71 14.73 -0.09 17.41
N TYR A 72 15.52 -1.16 17.60
CA TYR A 72 15.44 -2.39 16.81
C TYR A 72 14.15 -3.18 17.04
N VAL A 73 13.55 -3.05 18.22
CA VAL A 73 12.28 -3.70 18.58
C VAL A 73 11.24 -2.61 18.80
N SER A 74 10.41 -2.38 17.78
CA SER A 74 9.30 -1.42 17.86
C SER A 74 8.10 -1.90 17.05
N ASP A 75 6.95 -1.29 17.32
CA ASP A 75 5.68 -1.51 16.63
C ASP A 75 5.63 -0.90 15.22
N ARG A 76 6.57 0.00 14.89
CA ARG A 76 6.62 0.77 13.64
C ARG A 76 6.43 -0.05 12.35
N PRO A 77 6.92 -1.30 12.22
CA PRO A 77 6.64 -2.14 11.05
C PRO A 77 5.19 -2.63 10.93
N TYR A 78 4.45 -2.62 12.04
CA TYR A 78 3.18 -3.32 12.19
C TYR A 78 1.97 -2.40 12.34
N VAL A 79 2.17 -1.10 12.57
CA VAL A 79 1.10 -0.11 12.79
C VAL A 79 0.84 0.78 11.56
N ALA A 80 -0.39 1.28 11.42
CA ALA A 80 -0.76 2.28 10.42
C ALA A 80 -0.31 3.69 10.86
N SER A 81 0.99 3.91 10.82
CA SER A 81 1.60 5.22 11.08
C SER A 81 1.62 6.11 9.83
N SER A 82 2.31 7.24 9.91
CA SER A 82 2.57 8.13 8.76
C SER A 82 3.29 7.44 7.59
N PHE A 83 3.92 6.28 7.81
CA PHE A 83 4.41 5.44 6.71
C PHE A 83 3.29 5.03 5.74
N MET A 84 2.10 4.71 6.26
CA MET A 84 0.96 4.40 5.39
C MET A 84 0.57 5.60 4.52
N SER A 85 0.54 6.80 5.09
CA SER A 85 0.26 8.04 4.34
C SER A 85 1.27 8.27 3.22
N VAL A 86 2.57 8.07 3.48
CA VAL A 86 3.62 8.18 2.47
C VAL A 86 3.44 7.13 1.37
N ALA A 87 3.15 5.88 1.74
CA ALA A 87 2.91 4.83 0.76
C ALA A 87 1.68 5.11 -0.11
N ILE A 88 0.58 5.59 0.46
CA ILE A 88 -0.63 6.02 -0.29
C ILE A 88 -0.27 7.12 -1.28
N ALA A 89 0.42 8.17 -0.82
CA ALA A 89 0.81 9.29 -1.66
C ALA A 89 1.70 8.86 -2.83
N GLN A 90 2.62 7.92 -2.62
CA GLN A 90 3.52 7.42 -3.67
C GLN A 90 2.82 6.45 -4.64
N VAL A 91 2.03 5.51 -4.12
CA VAL A 91 1.47 4.38 -4.90
C VAL A 91 0.17 4.76 -5.63
N PHE A 92 -0.66 5.61 -5.01
CA PHE A 92 -1.96 6.04 -5.52
C PHE A 92 -1.97 7.53 -5.91
N SER A 93 -0.79 8.13 -6.18
CA SER A 93 -0.65 9.54 -6.59
C SER A 93 -1.56 9.97 -7.75
N THR A 94 -1.74 9.11 -8.74
CA THR A 94 -2.58 9.42 -9.92
C THR A 94 -4.06 9.49 -9.55
N ALA A 95 -4.53 8.54 -8.75
CA ALA A 95 -5.89 8.50 -8.22
C ALA A 95 -6.17 9.70 -7.30
N LEU A 96 -5.23 10.03 -6.40
CA LEU A 96 -5.33 11.22 -5.53
C LEU A 96 -5.39 12.52 -6.32
N GLY A 97 -4.77 12.56 -7.49
CA GLY A 97 -4.87 13.68 -8.43
C GLY A 97 -6.21 13.76 -9.18
N GLY A 98 -7.18 12.89 -8.88
CA GLY A 98 -8.49 12.87 -9.52
C GLY A 98 -8.48 12.38 -10.98
N ARG A 99 -7.38 11.73 -11.42
CA ARG A 99 -7.26 11.21 -12.78
C ARG A 99 -7.64 9.74 -12.77
N SER A 100 -8.57 9.34 -13.62
CA SER A 100 -8.86 7.94 -13.95
C SER A 100 -8.57 7.70 -15.44
N LYS A 101 -8.23 6.46 -15.81
CA LYS A 101 -8.36 6.03 -17.21
C LYS A 101 -9.77 5.46 -17.38
N ASP A 102 -10.41 5.80 -18.49
CA ASP A 102 -11.58 5.08 -19.00
C ASP A 102 -11.15 3.71 -19.54
#